data_AF-A0A7K3LGG3-F1
#
_entry.id   AF-A0A7K3LGG3-F1
#
_cell.length_a   1.000
_cell.length_b   1.000
_cell.length_c   1.000
_cell.angle_alpha   90.00
_cell.angle_beta   90.00
_cell.angle_gamma   90.00
#
_symmetry.space_group_name_H-M   'P 1'
#
loop_
_entity.id
_entity.type
_entity.pdbx_description
1 polymer ?
#
loop_
_entity_poly.entity_id
_entity_poly.type
_entity_poly.pdbx_seq_one_letter_code
_entity_poly.pdbx_strand_id
1 'polypeptide(L)'
;MAPTMNRQLTRHRAEQAERMHATGASWQEIADALGFKTRQGAIMAVQRLRNTTPPETVEQARAKHDSTLRLLQQRMFSGFLRADQARDDETAIKYAKEIRGIVGERAKLHGTYAPQRAEVDVTVTETPAALLAETRQRLMAAIDAEVIETREIEQ
;
A
#
# COMPACT_ATOMS: atom_id res chain seq x y z
N MET A 1 18.11 -11.85 -34.63
CA MET A 1 17.78 -10.49 -34.16
C MET A 1 16.56 -10.60 -33.25
N ALA A 2 16.72 -10.60 -31.93
CA ALA A 2 15.58 -10.72 -31.02
C ALA A 2 14.81 -9.39 -30.98
N PRO A 3 13.47 -9.38 -31.06
CA PRO A 3 12.72 -8.14 -30.94
C PRO A 3 12.79 -7.72 -29.48
N THR A 4 13.64 -6.74 -29.18
CA THR A 4 13.73 -6.07 -27.88
C THR A 4 12.48 -5.19 -27.73
N MET A 5 11.33 -5.81 -27.48
CA MET A 5 10.12 -5.08 -27.14
C MET A 5 10.46 -4.16 -25.96
N ASN A 6 10.27 -2.85 -26.13
CA ASN A 6 10.68 -1.85 -25.14
C ASN A 6 10.15 -2.28 -23.75
N ARG A 7 11.05 -2.38 -22.76
CA ARG A 7 10.73 -2.79 -21.39
C ARG A 7 9.58 -1.96 -20.81
N GLN A 8 9.53 -0.67 -21.15
CA GLN A 8 8.45 0.25 -20.76
C GLN A 8 7.10 -0.16 -21.37
N LEU A 9 7.06 -0.52 -22.65
CA LEU A 9 5.84 -0.99 -23.31
C LEU A 9 5.35 -2.32 -22.73
N THR A 10 6.28 -3.22 -22.39
CA THR A 10 5.95 -4.51 -21.78
C THR A 10 5.35 -4.32 -20.38
N ARG A 11 5.93 -3.43 -19.57
CA ARG A 11 5.42 -3.08 -18.25
C ARG A 11 4.06 -2.40 -18.32
N HIS A 12 3.91 -1.36 -19.14
CA HIS A 12 2.64 -0.66 -19.33
C HIS A 12 1.52 -1.61 -19.77
N ARG A 13 1.81 -2.54 -20.68
CA ARG A 13 0.84 -3.56 -21.10
C ARG A 13 0.42 -4.49 -19.95
N ALA A 14 1.35 -4.89 -19.08
CA ALA A 14 1.02 -5.68 -17.90
C ALA A 14 0.17 -4.88 -16.89
N GLU A 15 0.45 -3.58 -16.71
CA GLU A 15 -0.34 -2.69 -15.84
C GLU A 15 -1.76 -2.46 -16.36
N GLN A 16 -1.94 -2.40 -17.69
CA GLN A 16 -3.26 -2.34 -18.32
C GLN A 16 -4.01 -3.67 -18.15
N ALA A 17 -3.33 -4.80 -18.33
CA ALA A 17 -3.91 -6.13 -18.12
C ALA A 17 -4.41 -6.32 -16.67
N GLU A 18 -3.62 -5.88 -15.69
CA GLU A 18 -4.02 -5.91 -14.29
C GLU A 18 -5.26 -5.04 -14.01
N ARG A 19 -5.32 -3.83 -14.58
CA ARG A 19 -6.49 -2.95 -14.46
C ARG A 19 -7.76 -3.57 -15.06
N MET A 20 -7.67 -4.12 -16.27
CA MET A 20 -8.80 -4.78 -16.93
C MET A 20 -9.32 -5.97 -16.12
N HIS A 21 -8.40 -6.79 -15.59
CA HIS A 21 -8.77 -7.91 -14.74
C HIS A 21 -9.44 -7.46 -13.43
N ALA A 22 -8.92 -6.39 -12.80
CA ALA A 22 -9.52 -5.82 -11.59
C ALA A 22 -10.95 -5.30 -11.80
N THR A 23 -11.30 -4.92 -13.03
CA THR A 23 -12.66 -4.50 -13.42
C THR A 23 -13.55 -5.64 -13.94
N GLY A 24 -13.08 -6.90 -13.89
CA GLY A 24 -13.88 -8.08 -14.21
C GLY A 24 -13.69 -8.66 -15.61
N ALA A 25 -12.75 -8.16 -16.42
CA ALA A 25 -12.46 -8.76 -17.73
C ALA A 25 -11.80 -10.14 -17.57
N SER A 26 -12.19 -11.09 -18.42
CA SER A 26 -11.56 -12.41 -18.49
C SER A 26 -10.16 -12.33 -19.09
N TRP A 27 -9.30 -13.30 -18.75
CA TRP A 27 -7.94 -13.37 -19.31
C TRP A 27 -7.89 -13.52 -20.82
N GLN A 28 -8.94 -14.05 -21.44
CA GLN A 28 -9.03 -14.17 -22.89
C GLN A 28 -9.32 -12.81 -23.52
N GLU A 29 -10.31 -12.07 -23.01
CA GLU A 29 -10.61 -10.70 -23.47
C GLU A 29 -9.42 -9.76 -23.28
N ILE A 30 -8.69 -9.90 -22.17
CA ILE A 30 -7.47 -9.14 -21.91
C ILE A 30 -6.38 -9.48 -22.93
N ALA A 31 -6.22 -10.76 -23.26
CA ALA A 31 -5.22 -11.19 -24.23
C ALA A 31 -5.51 -10.62 -25.62
N ASP A 32 -6.77 -10.69 -26.04
CA ASP A 32 -7.22 -10.20 -27.33
C ASP A 32 -7.12 -8.66 -27.41
N ALA A 33 -7.56 -7.95 -26.36
CA ALA A 33 -7.55 -6.49 -26.31
C ALA A 33 -6.14 -5.88 -26.24
N LEU A 34 -5.20 -6.54 -25.56
CA LEU A 34 -3.84 -6.02 -25.33
C LEU A 34 -2.77 -6.67 -26.23
N GLY A 35 -3.17 -7.54 -27.16
CA GLY A 35 -2.28 -8.20 -28.11
C GLY A 35 -1.31 -9.18 -27.46
N PHE A 36 -1.76 -9.94 -26.46
CA PHE A 36 -1.02 -11.09 -25.98
C PHE A 36 -1.28 -12.28 -26.91
N LYS A 37 -0.23 -13.07 -27.19
CA LYS A 37 -0.36 -14.26 -28.04
C LYS A 37 -1.32 -15.32 -27.48
N THR A 38 -1.45 -15.38 -26.16
CA THR A 38 -2.28 -16.35 -25.45
C THR A 38 -2.78 -15.74 -24.13
N ARG A 39 -3.89 -16.26 -23.60
CA ARG A 39 -4.36 -15.94 -22.23
C ARG A 39 -3.27 -16.16 -21.17
N GLN A 40 -2.50 -17.24 -21.31
CA GLN A 40 -1.44 -17.59 -20.37
C GLN A 40 -0.30 -16.56 -20.40
N GLY A 41 -0.02 -16.00 -21.58
CA GLY A 41 0.93 -14.90 -21.75
C GLY A 41 0.53 -13.64 -20.97
N ALA A 42 -0.78 -13.32 -20.95
CA ALA A 42 -1.31 -12.21 -20.15
C ALA A 42 -1.16 -12.47 -18.64
N ILE A 43 -1.55 -13.67 -18.18
CA ILE A 43 -1.42 -14.08 -16.77
C ILE A 43 0.04 -13.97 -16.30
N MET A 44 0.98 -14.54 -17.07
CA MET A 44 2.40 -14.51 -16.71
C MET A 44 3.00 -13.09 -16.74
N ALA A 45 2.50 -12.21 -17.59
CA ALA A 45 2.94 -10.81 -17.61
C ALA A 45 2.51 -10.07 -16.34
N VAL A 46 1.26 -10.24 -15.91
CA VAL A 46 0.74 -9.68 -14.66
C VAL A 46 1.44 -10.30 -13.44
N GLN A 47 1.64 -11.61 -13.41
CA GLN A 47 2.36 -12.26 -12.32
C GLN A 47 3.79 -11.74 -12.18
N ARG A 48 4.50 -11.57 -13.30
CA ARG A 48 5.85 -10.98 -13.28
C ARG A 48 5.81 -9.54 -12.78
N LEU A 49 4.87 -8.73 -13.25
CA LEU A 49 4.68 -7.37 -12.76
C LEU A 49 4.52 -7.35 -11.25
N ARG A 50 3.63 -8.17 -10.69
CA ARG A 50 3.40 -8.30 -9.25
C ARG A 50 4.64 -8.75 -8.49
N ASN A 51 5.34 -9.77 -8.99
CA ASN A 51 6.56 -10.27 -8.35
C ASN A 51 7.69 -9.22 -8.35
N THR A 52 7.74 -8.34 -9.36
CA THR A 52 8.74 -7.26 -9.45
C THR A 52 8.30 -5.95 -8.79
N THR A 53 7.03 -5.84 -8.44
CA THR A 53 6.49 -4.66 -7.74
C THR A 53 6.61 -4.93 -6.26
N PRO A 54 7.34 -4.10 -5.49
CA PRO A 54 7.40 -4.24 -4.05
C PRO A 54 5.99 -4.29 -3.45
N PRO A 55 5.77 -5.08 -2.39
CA PRO A 55 4.49 -5.07 -1.70
C PRO A 55 4.15 -3.65 -1.30
N GLU A 56 2.87 -3.32 -1.43
CA GLU A 56 2.37 -2.00 -1.12
C GLU A 56 2.63 -1.65 0.36
N THR A 57 3.23 -0.49 0.59
CA THR A 57 3.36 0.05 1.95
C THR A 57 2.00 0.53 2.46
N VAL A 58 1.82 0.59 3.78
CA VAL A 58 0.59 1.11 4.39
C VAL A 58 0.25 2.52 3.89
N GLU A 59 1.27 3.37 3.72
CA GLU A 59 1.08 4.74 3.21
C GLU A 59 0.65 4.78 1.75
N GLN A 60 1.19 3.89 0.91
CA GLN A 60 0.76 3.75 -0.48
C GLN A 60 -0.68 3.26 -0.58
N ALA A 61 -1.07 2.26 0.23
CA ALA A 61 -2.45 1.79 0.31
C ALA A 61 -3.39 2.91 0.77
N ARG A 62 -3.01 3.65 1.83
CA ARG A 62 -3.76 4.80 2.32
C ARG A 62 -3.96 5.86 1.24
N ALA A 63 -2.92 6.22 0.50
CA ALA A 63 -3.00 7.20 -0.58
C ALA A 63 -3.93 6.74 -1.73
N LYS A 64 -3.88 5.45 -2.11
CA LYS A 64 -4.80 4.89 -3.12
C LYS A 64 -6.25 4.86 -2.65
N HIS A 65 -6.49 4.51 -1.39
CA HIS A 65 -7.82 4.52 -0.80
C HIS A 65 -8.38 5.94 -0.70
N ASP A 66 -7.59 6.92 -0.23
CA ASP A 66 -7.99 8.32 -0.19
C ASP A 66 -8.32 8.86 -1.59
N SER A 67 -7.53 8.51 -2.60
CA SER A 67 -7.77 8.90 -4.00
C SER A 67 -9.10 8.35 -4.52
N THR A 68 -9.40 7.08 -4.23
CA THR A 68 -10.68 6.44 -4.60
C THR A 68 -11.86 7.14 -3.90
N LEU A 69 -11.75 7.37 -2.60
CA LEU A 69 -12.78 8.05 -1.81
C LEU A 69 -13.02 9.49 -2.30
N ARG A 70 -11.96 10.22 -2.66
CA ARG A 70 -12.06 11.56 -3.24
C ARG A 70 -12.82 11.56 -4.57
N LEU A 71 -12.55 10.60 -5.45
CA LEU A 71 -13.26 10.46 -6.73
C LEU A 71 -14.75 10.17 -6.50
N LEU A 72 -15.08 9.26 -5.58
CA LEU A 72 -16.47 8.96 -5.22
C LEU A 72 -17.16 10.20 -4.62
N GLN A 73 -16.48 10.93 -3.72
CA GLN A 73 -17.00 12.17 -3.13
C GLN A 73 -17.36 13.20 -4.21
N GLN A 74 -16.50 13.42 -5.21
CA GLN A 74 -16.76 14.36 -6.31
C GLN A 74 -17.99 13.96 -7.14
N ARG A 75 -18.12 12.67 -7.45
CA ARG A 75 -19.26 12.13 -8.20
C ARG A 75 -20.56 12.27 -7.41
N MET A 76 -20.55 11.94 -6.12
CA MET A 76 -21.72 12.05 -5.25
C MET A 76 -22.12 13.50 -5.00
N PHE A 77 -21.16 14.41 -4.85
CA PHE A 77 -21.43 15.84 -4.70
C PHE A 77 -22.09 16.43 -5.95
N SER A 78 -21.64 16.03 -7.14
CA SER A 78 -22.33 16.39 -8.40
C SER A 78 -23.77 15.87 -8.45
N GLY A 79 -24.02 14.65 -7.94
CA GLY A 79 -25.36 14.08 -7.83
C GLY A 79 -26.25 14.84 -6.85
N PHE A 80 -25.70 15.19 -5.68
CA PHE A 80 -26.35 16.02 -4.67
C PHE A 80 -26.80 17.37 -5.24
N LEU A 81 -25.92 18.10 -5.93
CA LEU A 81 -26.26 19.41 -6.50
C LEU A 81 -27.39 19.33 -7.53
N ARG A 82 -27.45 18.23 -8.32
CA ARG A 82 -28.54 18.01 -9.28
C ARG A 82 -29.87 17.72 -8.59
N ALA A 83 -29.85 16.91 -7.53
CA ALA A 83 -31.04 16.61 -6.74
C ALA A 83 -31.57 17.86 -6.02
N ASP A 84 -30.67 18.66 -5.44
CA ASP A 84 -30.98 19.94 -4.79
C ASP A 84 -31.61 20.93 -5.78
N GLN A 85 -31.01 21.07 -6.97
CA GLN A 85 -31.57 21.92 -8.03
C GLN A 85 -32.96 21.46 -8.50
N ALA A 86 -33.20 20.15 -8.53
CA ALA A 86 -34.48 19.56 -8.86
C ALA A 86 -35.51 19.59 -7.71
N ARG A 87 -35.12 20.04 -6.52
CA ARG A 87 -35.91 19.94 -5.28
C ARG A 87 -36.34 18.49 -4.95
N ASP A 88 -35.51 17.52 -5.34
CA ASP A 88 -35.66 16.12 -4.96
C ASP A 88 -34.95 15.90 -3.63
N ASP A 89 -35.62 16.30 -2.54
CA ASP A 89 -35.08 16.25 -1.19
C ASP A 89 -34.75 14.82 -0.76
N GLU A 90 -35.51 13.82 -1.20
CA GLU A 90 -35.28 12.42 -0.84
C GLU A 90 -33.94 11.94 -1.40
N THR A 91 -33.69 12.21 -2.69
CA THR A 91 -32.42 11.86 -3.33
C THR A 91 -31.26 12.71 -2.79
N ALA A 92 -31.49 13.99 -2.52
CA ALA A 92 -30.48 14.87 -1.93
C ALA A 92 -30.02 14.36 -0.54
N ILE A 93 -30.96 13.92 0.31
CA ILE A 93 -30.66 13.33 1.63
C ILE A 93 -29.84 12.03 1.49
N LYS A 94 -30.14 11.18 0.50
CA LYS A 94 -29.36 9.95 0.25
C LYS A 94 -27.91 10.29 -0.09
N TYR A 95 -27.67 11.22 -1.02
CA TYR A 95 -26.31 11.67 -1.34
C TYR A 95 -25.61 12.31 -0.15
N ALA A 96 -26.30 13.16 0.62
CA ALA A 96 -25.72 13.83 1.78
C ALA A 96 -25.23 12.83 2.86
N LYS A 97 -25.99 11.75 3.10
CA LYS A 97 -25.59 10.66 4.01
C LYS A 97 -24.32 9.94 3.52
N GLU A 98 -24.28 9.56 2.25
CA GLU A 98 -23.11 8.90 1.65
C GLU A 98 -21.87 9.80 1.65
N ILE A 99 -22.02 11.08 1.31
CA ILE A 99 -20.93 12.06 1.37
C ILE A 99 -20.37 12.18 2.79
N ARG A 100 -21.24 12.24 3.82
CA ARG A 100 -20.82 12.25 5.22
C ARG A 100 -20.04 10.97 5.59
N GLY A 101 -20.48 9.81 5.12
CA GLY A 101 -19.78 8.53 5.30
C GLY A 101 -18.37 8.58 4.71
N ILE A 102 -18.23 9.03 3.47
CA ILE A 102 -16.93 9.18 2.80
C ILE A 102 -16.01 10.14 3.55
N VAL A 103 -16.51 11.30 3.99
CA VAL A 103 -15.73 12.25 4.79
C VAL A 103 -15.24 11.62 6.10
N GLY A 104 -16.09 10.82 6.76
CA GLY A 104 -15.72 10.07 7.95
C GLY A 104 -14.61 9.06 7.70
N GLU A 105 -14.70 8.26 6.64
CA GLU A 105 -13.65 7.30 6.28
C GLU A 105 -12.33 7.97 5.92
N ARG A 106 -12.37 9.09 5.18
CA ARG A 106 -11.16 9.88 4.89
C ARG A 106 -10.54 10.44 6.17
N ALA A 107 -11.34 10.95 7.10
CA ALA A 107 -10.84 11.43 8.39
C ALA A 107 -10.19 10.30 9.20
N LYS A 108 -10.71 9.07 9.14
CA LYS A 108 -10.08 7.90 9.80
C LYS A 108 -8.74 7.56 9.15
N LEU A 109 -8.67 7.56 7.83
CA LEU A 109 -7.42 7.30 7.09
C LEU A 109 -6.31 8.28 7.48
N HIS A 110 -6.65 9.57 7.66
CA HIS A 110 -5.69 10.63 8.00
C HIS A 110 -5.53 10.86 9.51
N GLY A 111 -6.19 10.07 10.36
CA GLY A 111 -6.12 10.20 11.82
C GLY A 111 -6.85 11.43 12.40
N THR A 112 -7.56 12.21 11.58
CA THR A 112 -8.32 13.39 12.02
C THR A 112 -9.70 13.05 12.60
N TYR A 113 -10.07 11.77 12.65
CA TYR A 113 -11.34 11.29 13.21
C TYR A 113 -11.31 11.11 14.74
N ALA A 114 -10.16 11.34 15.39
CA ALA A 114 -10.00 11.10 16.82
C ALA A 114 -10.81 12.11 17.67
N PRO A 115 -11.69 11.66 18.58
CA PRO A 115 -12.43 12.55 19.49
C PRO A 115 -11.53 13.16 20.58
N GLN A 116 -10.37 12.55 20.86
CA GLN A 116 -9.34 13.08 21.74
C GLN A 116 -7.98 13.04 21.01
N ARG A 117 -7.20 14.11 21.13
CA ARG A 117 -5.87 14.22 20.54
C ARG A 117 -4.92 13.29 21.29
N ALA A 118 -4.43 12.23 20.63
CA ALA A 118 -3.35 11.42 21.15
C ALA A 118 -2.01 12.04 20.74
N GLU A 119 -1.33 12.72 21.67
CA GLU A 119 0.08 13.08 21.51
C GLU A 119 0.92 11.97 22.13
N VAL A 120 1.75 11.30 21.33
CA VAL A 120 2.77 10.38 21.83
C VAL A 120 4.07 11.17 21.88
N ASP A 121 4.49 11.56 23.08
CA ASP A 121 5.78 12.18 23.27
C ASP A 121 6.86 11.09 23.31
N VAL A 122 7.67 11.01 22.26
CA VAL A 122 8.73 10.01 22.16
C VAL A 122 9.99 10.60 22.77
N THR A 123 10.19 10.33 24.06
CA THR A 123 11.48 10.61 24.72
C THR A 123 12.44 9.47 24.43
N VAL A 124 13.43 9.71 23.56
CA VAL A 124 14.54 8.77 23.35
C VAL A 124 15.56 8.99 24.47
N THR A 125 15.51 8.13 25.48
CA THR A 125 16.37 8.24 26.69
C THR A 125 17.79 7.75 26.47
N GLU A 126 18.02 6.91 25.47
CA GLU A 126 19.32 6.31 25.19
C GLU A 126 19.97 6.97 23.96
N THR A 127 21.17 7.49 24.15
CA THR A 127 21.97 7.96 23.02
C THR A 127 22.58 6.75 22.29
N PRO A 128 22.80 6.84 20.96
CA PRO A 128 23.48 5.78 20.21
C PRO A 128 24.83 5.39 20.82
N ALA A 129 25.54 6.35 21.43
CA ALA A 129 26.80 6.11 22.13
C ALA A 129 26.64 5.28 23.41
N ALA A 130 25.57 5.51 24.19
CA ALA A 130 25.26 4.71 25.37
C ALA A 130 24.92 3.26 25.00
N LEU A 131 24.11 3.07 23.95
CA LEU A 131 23.79 1.75 23.40
C LEU A 131 25.05 1.00 22.92
N LEU A 132 25.96 1.68 22.24
CA LEU A 132 27.24 1.09 21.80
C LEU A 132 28.14 0.69 22.97
N ALA A 133 28.23 1.53 24.00
CA ALA A 133 29.04 1.25 25.19
C ALA A 133 28.51 0.02 25.95
N GLU A 134 27.20 -0.05 26.16
CA GLU A 134 26.55 -1.19 26.81
C GLU A 134 26.69 -2.47 25.98
N THR A 135 26.46 -2.40 24.67
CA THR A 135 26.62 -3.55 23.77
C THR A 135 28.05 -4.06 23.77
N ARG A 136 29.05 -3.16 23.76
CA ARG A 136 30.47 -3.52 23.88
C ARG A 136 30.74 -4.24 25.19
N GLN A 137 30.23 -3.74 26.31
CA GLN A 137 30.44 -4.34 27.62
C GLN A 137 29.84 -5.74 27.70
N ARG A 138 28.62 -5.94 27.17
CA ARG A 138 27.98 -7.27 27.08
C ARG A 138 28.78 -8.24 26.21
N LEU A 139 29.32 -7.77 25.08
CA LEU A 139 30.17 -8.59 24.21
C LEU A 139 31.48 -9.01 24.88
N MET A 140 32.16 -8.09 25.59
CA MET A 140 33.38 -8.44 26.32
C MET A 140 33.11 -9.44 27.42
N ALA A 141 32.03 -9.25 28.20
CA ALA A 141 31.63 -10.20 29.24
C ALA A 141 31.30 -11.60 28.67
N ALA A 142 30.70 -11.67 27.49
CA ALA A 142 30.44 -12.94 26.81
C ALA A 142 31.73 -13.63 26.36
N ILE A 143 32.68 -12.88 25.79
CA ILE A 143 34.01 -13.41 25.39
C ILE A 143 34.78 -13.89 26.62
N ASP A 144 34.80 -13.11 27.70
CA ASP A 144 35.48 -13.50 28.95
C ASP A 144 34.86 -14.75 29.58
N ALA A 145 33.54 -14.91 29.47
CA ALA A 145 32.85 -16.13 29.91
C ALA A 145 33.18 -17.35 29.01
N GLU A 146 33.38 -17.15 27.71
CA GLU A 146 33.75 -18.21 26.75
C GLU A 146 35.23 -18.66 26.93
N VAL A 147 36.12 -17.78 27.39
CA VAL A 147 37.55 -18.09 27.58
C VAL A 147 37.83 -19.01 28.78
N ILE A 148 36.87 -19.20 29.70
CA ILE A 148 37.05 -20.04 30.91
C ILE A 148 36.98 -21.56 30.61
N GLU A 149 36.55 -22.00 29.42
CA GLU A 149 36.43 -23.44 29.09
C GLU A 149 37.68 -24.09 28.48
N THR A 150 38.87 -23.46 28.56
CA THR A 150 40.10 -24.15 28.14
C THR A 150 40.61 -25.03 29.28
N ARG A 151 40.06 -26.24 29.39
CA ARG A 151 40.55 -27.29 30.33
C ARG A 151 42.06 -27.42 30.21
N GLU A 152 42.76 -27.16 31.31
CA GLU A 152 44.16 -27.54 31.50
C GLU A 152 44.31 -29.04 31.22
N ILE A 153 45.07 -29.36 30.17
CA ILE A 153 45.52 -30.72 29.90
C ILE A 153 46.74 -30.94 30.78
N GLU A 154 46.51 -31.41 32.02
CA GLU A 154 47.58 -31.94 32.86
C GLU A 154 47.95 -33.37 32.45
N GLN A 155 49.22 -33.67 32.69
CA GLN A 155 50.13 -34.65 32.08
C GLN A 155 49.84 -36.12 32.43
#